data_AF-A0A6L6CUJ9-F1
#
_entry.id   AF-A0A6L6CUJ9-F1
#
_cell.length_a   1.000
_cell.length_b   1.000
_cell.length_c   1.000
_cell.angle_alpha   90.00
_cell.angle_beta   90.00
_cell.angle_gamma   90.00
#
_symmetry.space_group_name_H-M   'P 1'
#
loop_
_entity.id
_entity.type
_entity.pdbx_description
1 polymer ?
#
loop_
_entity_poly.entity_id
_entity_poly.type
_entity_poly.pdbx_seq_one_letter_code
_entity_poly.pdbx_strand_id
1 'polypeptide(L)'
;MMDRVETEAVVSHLLWRIRSGDAALVAYLISFHSLMSRVGLSRLAQKVIDRSVDTRALIWADISACQATRYPPALISALEKCAQFQETISVGVAAPFCFALPELSSNDTDSSSIVPSVVFARPSLAERIAVLKEI
;
A
#
# COMPACT_ATOMS: atom_id res chain seq x y z
N MET A 1 -2.27 -5.43 -19.10
CA MET A 1 -3.08 -6.55 -18.57
C MET A 1 -2.15 -7.55 -17.90
N MET A 2 -2.54 -8.10 -16.74
CA MET A 2 -1.74 -9.09 -16.00
C MET A 2 -2.03 -10.51 -16.49
N ASP A 3 -1.00 -11.34 -16.57
CA ASP A 3 -1.10 -12.77 -16.86
C ASP A 3 -1.35 -13.59 -15.57
N ARG A 4 -1.70 -14.87 -15.70
CA ARG A 4 -2.03 -15.77 -14.58
C ARG A 4 -0.96 -15.80 -13.50
N VAL A 5 0.32 -15.86 -13.87
CA VAL A 5 1.42 -15.94 -12.87
C VAL A 5 1.57 -14.64 -12.09
N GLU A 6 1.29 -13.49 -12.71
CA GLU A 6 1.33 -12.18 -12.07
C GLU A 6 0.13 -12.01 -11.14
N THR A 7 -1.06 -12.44 -11.55
CA THR A 7 -2.24 -12.40 -10.70
C THR A 7 -2.10 -13.32 -9.49
N GLU A 8 -1.51 -14.52 -9.66
CA GLU A 8 -1.15 -15.40 -8.54
C GLU A 8 -0.20 -14.73 -7.55
N ALA A 9 0.83 -14.03 -8.05
CA ALA A 9 1.77 -13.29 -7.21
C ALA A 9 1.10 -12.13 -6.46
N VAL A 10 0.25 -11.35 -7.13
CA VAL A 10 -0.53 -10.26 -6.52
C VAL A 10 -1.48 -10.79 -5.45
N VAL A 11 -2.21 -11.87 -5.74
CA VAL A 11 -3.12 -12.49 -4.78
C VAL A 11 -2.35 -13.03 -3.58
N SER A 12 -1.21 -13.68 -3.79
CA SER A 12 -0.35 -14.16 -2.71
C SER A 12 0.14 -13.02 -1.81
N HIS A 13 0.54 -11.90 -2.41
CA HIS A 13 0.91 -10.69 -1.65
C HIS A 13 -0.25 -10.21 -0.78
N LEU A 14 -1.45 -10.06 -1.36
CA LEU A 14 -2.63 -9.58 -0.63
C LEU A 14 -3.04 -10.54 0.48
N LEU A 15 -2.98 -11.85 0.24
CA LEU A 15 -3.26 -12.87 1.26
C LEU A 15 -2.24 -12.79 2.40
N TRP A 16 -0.97 -12.53 2.12
CA TRP A 16 0.01 -12.29 3.17
C TRP A 16 -0.36 -11.08 4.03
N ARG A 17 -0.69 -9.94 3.40
CA ARG A 17 -1.10 -8.71 4.09
C ARG A 17 -2.35 -8.90 4.97
N ILE A 18 -3.28 -9.74 4.53
CA ILE A 18 -4.45 -10.14 5.31
C ILE A 18 -4.03 -11.03 6.49
N ARG A 19 -3.14 -12.00 6.25
CA ARG A 19 -2.65 -12.95 7.25
C ARG A 19 -1.82 -12.29 8.36
N SER A 20 -0.95 -11.35 8.01
CA SER A 20 -0.16 -10.54 8.96
C SER A 20 -1.02 -9.54 9.73
N GLY A 21 -2.20 -9.20 9.21
CA GLY A 21 -3.10 -8.21 9.80
C GLY A 21 -2.62 -6.77 9.65
N ASP A 22 -1.49 -6.53 8.98
CA ASP A 22 -0.91 -5.20 8.87
C ASP A 22 -1.78 -4.27 8.00
N ALA A 23 -2.37 -4.79 6.91
CA ALA A 23 -3.32 -4.01 6.12
C ALA A 23 -4.57 -3.61 6.92
N ALA A 24 -5.07 -4.51 7.77
CA ALA A 24 -6.20 -4.21 8.64
C ALA A 24 -5.85 -3.15 9.70
N LEU A 25 -4.67 -3.26 10.33
CA LEU A 25 -4.18 -2.26 11.27
C LEU A 25 -4.11 -0.87 10.65
N VAL A 26 -3.50 -0.74 9.46
CA VAL A 26 -3.40 0.55 8.77
C VAL A 26 -4.80 1.09 8.41
N ALA A 27 -5.73 0.23 7.99
CA ALA A 27 -7.11 0.64 7.70
C ALA A 27 -7.81 1.21 8.95
N TYR A 28 -7.66 0.54 10.11
CA TYR A 28 -8.17 1.05 11.37
C TYR A 28 -7.54 2.38 11.78
N LEU A 29 -6.24 2.54 11.57
CA LEU A 29 -5.52 3.78 11.85
C LEU A 29 -5.99 4.94 10.95
N ILE A 30 -6.29 4.68 9.67
CA ILE A 30 -6.89 5.66 8.76
C ILE A 30 -8.28 6.06 9.25
N SER A 31 -9.13 5.10 9.63
CA SER A 31 -10.46 5.39 10.20
C SER A 31 -10.36 6.17 11.51
N PHE A 32 -9.42 5.80 12.38
CA PHE A 32 -9.13 6.52 13.63
C PHE A 32 -8.70 7.96 13.36
N HIS A 33 -7.80 8.19 12.41
CA HIS A 33 -7.39 9.54 12.03
C HIS A 33 -8.55 10.36 11.47
N SER A 34 -9.41 9.77 10.63
CA SER A 34 -10.61 10.44 10.12
C SER A 34 -11.52 10.89 11.27
N LEU A 35 -11.74 10.04 12.27
CA LEU A 35 -12.53 10.38 13.45
C LEU A 35 -11.88 11.47 14.31
N MET A 36 -10.58 11.37 14.58
CA MET A 36 -9.85 12.37 15.38
C MET A 36 -9.76 13.73 14.69
N SER A 37 -9.68 13.74 13.35
CA SER A 37 -9.69 14.97 12.56
C SER A 37 -10.98 15.78 12.79
N ARG A 38 -12.13 15.10 12.95
CA ARG A 38 -13.43 15.77 13.23
C ARG A 38 -13.46 16.51 14.57
N VAL A 39 -12.62 16.10 15.52
CA VAL A 39 -12.53 16.71 16.86
C VAL A 39 -11.30 17.64 16.97
N GLY A 40 -10.61 17.94 15.86
CA GLY A 40 -9.44 18.81 15.84
C GLY A 40 -8.14 18.16 16.33
N LEU A 41 -8.08 16.83 16.44
CA LEU A 41 -6.94 16.05 16.97
C LEU A 41 -6.09 15.37 15.89
N SER A 42 -6.14 15.85 14.64
CA SER A 42 -5.44 15.23 13.50
C SER A 42 -3.94 15.02 13.72
N ARG A 43 -3.23 16.03 14.25
CA ARG A 43 -1.77 15.94 14.52
C ARG A 43 -1.40 14.85 15.53
N LEU A 44 -2.25 14.62 16.53
CA LEU A 44 -2.04 13.55 17.50
C LEU A 44 -2.26 12.19 16.85
N ALA A 45 -3.33 12.06 16.06
CA ALA A 45 -3.61 10.83 15.33
C ALA A 45 -2.51 10.48 14.32
N GLN A 46 -1.95 11.47 13.61
CA GLN A 46 -0.82 11.24 12.71
C GLN A 46 0.41 10.69 13.46
N LYS A 47 0.74 11.24 14.63
CA LYS A 47 1.84 10.69 15.45
C LYS A 47 1.61 9.24 15.90
N VAL A 48 0.35 8.85 16.11
CA VAL A 48 -0.01 7.46 16.42
C VAL A 48 0.22 6.58 15.19
N ILE A 49 -0.20 7.03 14.01
CA ILE A 49 0.06 6.34 12.73
C ILE A 49 1.56 6.14 12.53
N ASP A 50 2.36 7.21 12.58
CA ASP A 50 3.79 7.18 12.29
C ASP A 50 4.57 6.24 13.22
N ARG A 51 4.07 6.02 14.44
CA ARG A 51 4.68 5.07 15.40
C ARG A 51 4.18 3.65 15.27
N SER A 52 3.00 3.45 14.70
CA SER A 52 2.33 2.14 14.64
C SER A 52 2.57 1.43 13.32
N VAL A 53 2.81 2.18 12.24
CA VAL A 53 3.01 1.63 10.89
C VAL A 53 4.46 1.18 10.71
N ASP A 54 4.63 -0.08 10.33
CA ASP A 54 5.92 -0.59 9.86
C ASP A 54 5.96 -0.58 8.33
N THR A 55 6.84 0.25 7.76
CA THR A 55 7.04 0.36 6.31
C THR A 55 7.58 -0.94 5.70
N ARG A 56 8.27 -1.77 6.50
CA ARG A 56 8.83 -3.05 6.05
C ARG A 56 7.78 -4.13 5.86
N ALA A 57 6.60 -3.99 6.47
CA ALA A 57 5.53 -4.99 6.35
C ALA A 57 5.14 -5.25 4.88
N LEU A 58 5.19 -4.21 4.04
CA LEU A 58 4.92 -4.34 2.62
C LEU A 58 6.01 -5.14 1.88
N ILE A 59 7.27 -4.87 2.20
CA ILE A 59 8.43 -5.59 1.61
C ILE A 59 8.37 -7.06 2.03
N TRP A 60 8.02 -7.35 3.27
CA TRP A 60 7.82 -8.73 3.73
C TRP A 60 6.70 -9.45 2.97
N ALA A 61 5.62 -8.74 2.63
CA ALA A 61 4.56 -9.30 1.81
C ALA A 61 5.03 -9.59 0.39
N ASP A 62 5.88 -8.74 -0.18
CA ASP A 62 6.48 -8.97 -1.50
C ASP A 62 7.39 -10.20 -1.50
N ILE A 63 8.31 -10.30 -0.53
CA ILE A 63 9.19 -11.46 -0.38
C ILE A 63 8.38 -12.75 -0.16
N SER A 64 7.35 -12.69 0.68
CA SER A 64 6.50 -13.85 0.98
C SER A 64 5.70 -14.30 -0.25
N ALA A 65 5.27 -13.38 -1.10
CA ALA A 65 4.62 -13.71 -2.36
C ALA A 65 5.58 -14.38 -3.36
N CYS A 66 6.83 -13.92 -3.43
CA CYS A 66 7.87 -14.59 -4.21
C CYS A 66 8.12 -16.02 -3.72
N GLN A 67 8.14 -16.24 -2.39
CA GLN A 67 8.35 -17.57 -1.79
C GLN A 67 7.14 -18.51 -1.95
N ALA A 68 5.92 -17.96 -1.95
CA ALA A 68 4.69 -18.75 -2.05
C ALA A 68 4.34 -19.15 -3.49
N THR A 69 4.92 -18.49 -4.50
CA THR A 69 4.66 -18.75 -5.91
C THR A 69 5.81 -19.51 -6.57
N ARG A 70 5.51 -20.23 -7.66
CA ARG A 70 6.51 -21.01 -8.43
C ARG A 70 7.41 -20.15 -9.32
N TYR A 71 7.07 -18.89 -9.55
CA TYR A 71 7.79 -18.00 -10.45
C TYR A 71 7.97 -16.61 -9.80
N PRO A 72 8.98 -16.46 -8.92
CA PRO A 72 9.25 -15.19 -8.21
C PRO A 72 9.33 -13.94 -9.09
N PRO A 73 9.87 -13.99 -10.34
CA PRO A 73 9.89 -12.83 -11.22
C PRO A 73 8.50 -12.30 -11.61
N ALA A 74 7.42 -13.09 -11.45
CA ALA A 74 6.05 -12.64 -11.73
C ALA A 74 5.66 -11.42 -10.91
N LEU A 75 6.08 -11.34 -9.64
CA LEU A 75 5.74 -10.21 -8.78
C LEU A 75 6.43 -8.92 -9.25
N ILE A 76 7.69 -9.02 -9.66
CA ILE A 76 8.45 -7.90 -10.22
C ILE A 76 7.76 -7.40 -11.49
N SER A 77 7.40 -8.31 -12.40
CA SER A 77 6.69 -7.93 -13.63
C SER A 77 5.32 -7.29 -13.34
N ALA A 78 4.60 -7.80 -12.35
CA ALA A 78 3.35 -7.20 -11.89
C ALA A 78 3.54 -5.76 -11.38
N LEU A 79 4.59 -5.50 -10.60
CA LEU A 79 4.93 -4.15 -10.11
C LEU A 79 5.34 -3.22 -11.25
N GLU A 80 6.14 -3.70 -12.20
CA GLU A 80 6.56 -2.93 -13.38
C GLU A 80 5.33 -2.55 -14.24
N LYS A 81 4.37 -3.46 -14.41
CA LYS A 81 3.09 -3.16 -15.08
C LYS A 81 2.28 -2.12 -14.30
N CYS A 82 2.19 -2.22 -12.97
CA CYS A 82 1.52 -1.21 -12.16
C CYS A 82 2.19 0.18 -12.28
N ALA A 83 3.52 0.23 -12.33
CA ALA A 83 4.27 1.48 -12.51
C ALA A 83 4.02 2.13 -13.88
N GLN A 84 3.73 1.33 -14.92
CA GLN A 84 3.40 1.84 -16.26
C GLN A 84 1.96 2.37 -16.36
N PHE A 85 1.03 1.88 -15.52
CA PHE A 85 -0.39 2.19 -15.57
C PHE A 85 -0.89 2.87 -14.29
N GLN A 86 -0.25 4.00 -13.95
CA GLN A 86 -0.60 4.77 -12.75
C GLN A 86 -1.70 5.79 -13.04
N GLU A 87 -2.94 5.33 -12.99
CA GLU A 87 -4.11 6.23 -12.96
C GLU A 87 -4.32 6.79 -11.54
N THR A 88 -4.71 8.06 -11.45
CA THR A 88 -5.07 8.72 -10.20
C THR A 88 -6.42 8.22 -9.71
N ILE A 89 -6.40 7.18 -8.88
CA ILE A 89 -7.60 6.63 -8.24
C ILE A 89 -7.62 7.06 -6.76
N SER A 90 -8.74 7.62 -6.31
CA SER A 90 -8.98 7.89 -4.89
C SER A 90 -9.37 6.61 -4.16
N VAL A 91 -8.50 6.12 -3.28
CA VAL A 91 -8.64 4.79 -2.65
C VAL A 91 -9.16 4.86 -1.20
N GLY A 92 -9.08 6.03 -0.54
CA GLY A 92 -9.63 6.24 0.80
C GLY A 92 -9.20 5.17 1.82
N VAL A 93 -10.18 4.60 2.55
CA VAL A 93 -9.95 3.57 3.59
C VAL A 93 -9.43 2.24 3.00
N ALA A 94 -9.61 1.99 1.70
CA ALA A 94 -9.14 0.78 1.05
C ALA A 94 -7.64 0.82 0.66
N ALA A 95 -6.97 1.98 0.80
CA ALA A 95 -5.56 2.16 0.45
C ALA A 95 -4.59 1.08 0.99
N PRO A 96 -4.77 0.54 2.21
CA PRO A 96 -3.91 -0.52 2.73
C PRO A 96 -3.98 -1.84 1.95
N PHE A 97 -5.13 -2.11 1.32
CA PHE A 97 -5.40 -3.31 0.55
C PHE A 97 -4.99 -3.19 -0.92
N CYS A 98 -4.54 -2.02 -1.37
CA CYS A 98 -4.01 -1.87 -2.71
C CYS A 98 -2.62 -2.50 -2.83
N PHE A 99 -2.45 -3.30 -3.89
CA PHE A 99 -1.17 -3.90 -4.26
C PHE A 99 -0.14 -2.84 -4.67
N ALA A 100 -0.57 -1.89 -5.51
CA ALA A 100 0.17 -0.69 -5.87
C ALA A 100 -0.74 0.51 -5.60
N LEU A 101 -0.23 1.48 -4.84
CA LEU A 101 -0.93 2.75 -4.64
C LEU A 101 -0.46 3.73 -5.72
N PRO A 102 -1.33 4.54 -6.33
CA PRO A 102 -0.90 5.65 -7.14
C PRO A 102 -0.03 6.60 -6.30
N GLU A 103 1.11 7.02 -6.81
CA GLU A 103 1.90 8.08 -6.16
C GLU A 103 1.02 9.33 -6.13
N LEU A 104 0.65 9.80 -4.94
CA LEU A 104 -0.19 11.00 -4.83
C LEU A 104 0.66 12.19 -5.31
N SER A 105 0.27 12.81 -6.42
CA SER A 105 0.89 14.07 -6.83
C SER A 105 0.61 15.10 -5.74
N SER A 106 1.66 15.73 -5.20
CA SER A 106 1.55 16.70 -4.10
C SER A 106 0.81 18.00 -4.49
N ASN A 107 0.26 18.08 -5.71
CA ASN A 107 -0.27 19.31 -6.29
C ASN A 107 -1.80 19.32 -6.44
N ASP A 108 -2.50 18.22 -6.15
CA ASP A 108 -3.96 18.19 -6.28
C ASP A 108 -4.62 18.80 -5.05
N THR A 109 -4.71 20.12 -5.10
CA THR A 109 -5.45 20.99 -4.18
C THR A 109 -6.95 20.92 -4.50
N ASP A 110 -7.47 19.73 -4.76
CA ASP A 110 -8.89 19.55 -5.10
C ASP A 110 -9.71 19.37 -3.81
N SER A 111 -10.44 20.43 -3.53
CA SER A 111 -11.23 20.74 -2.34
C SER A 111 -12.51 19.90 -2.18
N SER A 112 -12.57 18.68 -2.72
CA SER A 112 -13.78 17.86 -2.73
C SER A 112 -13.71 16.54 -1.96
N SER A 113 -12.55 16.13 -1.43
CA SER A 113 -12.50 14.94 -0.56
C SER A 113 -12.72 15.33 0.91
N ILE A 114 -13.90 14.99 1.44
CA ILE A 114 -14.28 15.15 2.87
C ILE A 114 -13.41 14.26 3.79
N VAL A 115 -12.51 13.47 3.22
CA VAL A 115 -11.63 12.55 3.96
C VAL A 115 -10.24 13.20 4.04
N PRO A 116 -9.71 13.47 5.24
CA PRO A 116 -8.33 13.94 5.36
C PRO A 116 -7.41 12.92 4.69
N SER A 117 -6.49 13.38 3.84
CA SER A 117 -5.48 12.51 3.23
C SER A 117 -4.58 11.97 4.34
N VAL A 118 -4.86 10.74 4.77
CA VAL A 118 -3.97 10.05 5.69
C VAL A 118 -2.76 9.61 4.90
N VAL A 119 -1.66 10.33 5.10
CA VAL A 119 -0.37 9.95 4.55
C VAL A 119 0.23 8.95 5.52
N PHE A 120 0.33 7.69 5.09
CA PHE A 120 1.15 6.69 5.77
C PHE A 120 2.35 6.38 4.88
N ALA A 121 3.53 6.28 5.48
CA ALA A 121 4.74 5.96 4.75
C ALA A 121 4.61 4.58 4.12
N ARG A 122 4.86 4.48 2.81
CA ARG A 122 4.88 3.23 2.05
C ARG A 122 6.12 3.24 1.16
N PRO A 123 6.86 2.12 1.04
CA PRO A 123 7.92 2.02 0.06
C PRO A 123 7.39 2.25 -1.36
N SER A 124 8.11 3.04 -2.15
CA SER A 124 7.79 3.31 -3.55
C SER A 124 7.84 2.03 -4.40
N LEU A 125 7.18 2.03 -5.55
CA LEU A 125 7.23 0.88 -6.47
C LEU A 125 8.67 0.57 -6.91
N ALA A 126 9.49 1.61 -7.14
CA ALA A 126 10.89 1.45 -7.52
C ALA A 126 11.73 0.78 -6.42
N GLU A 127 11.55 1.19 -5.16
CA GLU A 127 12.24 0.58 -4.01
C GLU A 127 11.85 -0.90 -3.87
N ARG A 128 10.56 -1.23 -4.00
CA ARG A 128 10.08 -2.62 -3.94
C ARG A 128 10.71 -3.46 -5.05
N ILE A 129 10.72 -2.96 -6.28
CA ILE A 129 11.32 -3.64 -7.44
C ILE A 129 12.82 -3.84 -7.22
N ALA A 130 13.53 -2.84 -6.70
CA ALA A 130 14.96 -2.94 -6.42
C ALA A 130 15.25 -4.05 -5.40
N VAL A 131 14.54 -4.07 -4.26
CA VAL A 131 14.70 -5.11 -3.23
C VAL A 131 14.43 -6.50 -3.80
N LEU A 132 13.38 -6.66 -4.61
CA LEU A 132 13.04 -7.96 -5.19
C LEU A 132 14.03 -8.45 -6.25
N LYS A 133 14.81 -7.55 -6.86
CA LYS A 133 15.88 -7.93 -7.81
C LYS A 133 17.14 -8.44 -7.11
N GLU A 134 17.25 -8.24 -5.79
CA GLU A 134 18.40 -8.66 -4.98
C GLU A 134 18.20 -10.04 -4.32
N ILE A 135 16.99 -10.60 -4.36
CA ILE A 135 16.65 -11.92 -3.78
C ILE A 135 16.58 -13.02 -4.84
#